data_AF-A0A1T5I5Q2-F1
#
_entry.id   AF-A0A1T5I5Q2-F1
#
_cell.length_a   1.000
_cell.length_b   1.000
_cell.length_c   1.000
_cell.angle_alpha   90.00
_cell.angle_beta   90.00
_cell.angle_gamma   90.00
#
_symmetry.space_group_name_H-M   'P 1'
#
loop_
_entity.id
_entity.type
_entity.pdbx_description
1 polymer ?
#
loop_
_entity_poly.entity_id
_entity_poly.type
_entity_poly.pdbx_seq_one_letter_code
_entity_poly.pdbx_strand_id
1 'polypeptide(L)'
;MNSLYVVVTLNLKAFQVRNANHIIYAHQSSNGDVYIGQAQCIVNRWAEHHHVANSPSHPERNQKFKVALRTEKHWKHYIIAIAETQTEADIAEASAINFYNPSLNMHVGRSSISNVDYNFQPLNGDGRETLIEGKQVTRYQTQERFTDRERSTILCRTIRKVGKSHISFECVNDGMRVNVSYSKRVGFGEGERVTISHAAKGKSFYTTTDYSEIKKV
;
A
#
# COMPACT_ATOMS: atom_id res chain seq x y z
N MET A 1 10.03 -15.61 8.86
CA MET A 1 9.67 -14.21 8.50
C MET A 1 10.56 -13.80 7.34
N ASN A 2 10.05 -13.01 6.40
CA ASN A 2 10.90 -12.52 5.31
C ASN A 2 11.87 -11.46 5.85
N SER A 3 13.07 -11.39 5.28
CA SER A 3 14.08 -10.41 5.63
C SER A 3 14.73 -9.85 4.36
N LEU A 4 15.28 -8.64 4.47
CA LEU A 4 15.95 -7.97 3.35
C LEU A 4 17.25 -7.34 3.86
N TYR A 5 18.35 -7.56 3.12
CA TYR A 5 19.58 -6.80 3.32
C TYR A 5 19.40 -5.41 2.73
N VAL A 6 19.69 -4.39 3.53
CA VAL A 6 19.61 -2.99 3.11
C VAL A 6 20.88 -2.26 3.54
N VAL A 7 21.31 -1.32 2.70
CA VAL A 7 22.36 -0.36 3.02
C VAL A 7 21.70 0.85 3.68
N VAL A 8 22.04 1.11 4.94
CA VAL A 8 21.61 2.32 5.66
C VAL A 8 22.65 3.40 5.41
N THR A 9 22.23 4.53 4.84
CA THR A 9 23.13 5.66 4.56
C THR A 9 23.70 6.25 5.85
N LEU A 10 24.89 6.84 5.78
CA LEU A 10 25.68 7.28 6.95
C LEU A 10 24.99 8.31 7.85
N ASN A 11 24.04 9.06 7.31
CA ASN A 11 23.21 10.01 8.07
C ASN A 11 22.20 9.31 9.01
N LEU A 12 22.10 7.97 8.97
CA LEU A 12 21.16 7.18 9.74
C LEU A 12 21.86 6.07 10.52
N LYS A 13 21.32 5.71 11.69
CA LYS A 13 21.74 4.54 12.47
C LYS A 13 20.73 3.41 12.29
N ALA A 14 21.22 2.17 12.26
CA ALA A 14 20.38 0.99 12.06
C ALA A 14 19.23 0.86 13.06
N PHE A 15 19.42 1.27 14.33
CA PHE A 15 18.35 1.23 15.33
C PHE A 15 17.22 2.25 15.04
N GLN A 16 17.56 3.42 14.47
CA GLN A 16 16.56 4.44 14.11
C GLN A 16 15.66 3.90 13.00
N VAL A 17 16.27 3.24 12.02
CA VAL A 17 15.57 2.60 10.90
C VAL A 17 14.60 1.51 11.36
N ARG A 18 15.00 0.65 12.30
CA ARG A 18 14.14 -0.44 12.82
C ARG A 18 12.91 0.08 13.55
N ASN A 19 13.05 1.21 14.23
CA ASN A 19 11.99 1.82 15.03
C ASN A 19 11.21 2.90 14.29
N ALA A 20 11.58 3.22 13.04
CA ALA A 20 10.93 4.27 12.28
C ALA A 20 9.47 3.93 11.96
N ASN A 21 8.60 4.95 12.03
CA ASN A 21 7.22 4.88 11.58
C ASN A 21 7.16 4.84 10.05
N HIS A 22 7.94 5.71 9.41
CA HIS A 22 8.08 5.79 7.97
C HIS A 22 9.56 5.75 7.58
N ILE A 23 9.86 5.01 6.52
CA ILE A 23 11.17 4.93 5.91
C ILE A 23 11.06 5.35 4.45
N ILE A 24 12.08 6.06 3.98
CA ILE A 24 12.25 6.41 2.57
C ILE A 24 13.39 5.53 2.09
N TYR A 25 13.13 4.78 1.01
CA TYR A 25 14.03 3.79 0.48
C TYR A 25 14.36 4.03 -0.98
N ALA A 26 15.51 3.52 -1.40
CA ALA A 26 15.88 3.42 -2.80
C ALA A 26 16.06 1.94 -3.20
N HIS A 27 15.68 1.62 -4.42
CA HIS A 27 16.00 0.36 -5.08
C HIS A 27 16.82 0.69 -6.32
N GLN A 28 18.05 0.20 -6.37
CA GLN A 28 18.96 0.41 -7.50
C GLN A 28 19.19 -0.91 -8.22
N SER A 29 18.95 -0.94 -9.53
CA SER A 29 19.25 -2.10 -10.37
C SER A 29 20.77 -2.24 -10.58
N SER A 30 21.20 -3.39 -11.11
CA SER A 30 22.59 -3.58 -11.56
C SER A 30 23.02 -2.58 -12.64
N ASN A 31 22.09 -2.04 -13.42
CA ASN A 31 22.37 -1.06 -14.48
C ASN A 31 22.42 0.38 -13.95
N GLY A 32 22.23 0.57 -12.63
CA GLY A 32 22.25 1.87 -11.98
C GLY A 32 20.91 2.60 -11.99
N ASP A 33 19.85 2.04 -12.57
CA ASP A 33 18.51 2.62 -12.53
C ASP A 33 17.97 2.63 -11.11
N VAL A 34 17.38 3.76 -10.70
CA VAL A 34 16.92 3.99 -9.33
C VAL A 34 15.40 4.14 -9.30
N TYR A 35 14.80 3.54 -8.29
CA TYR A 35 13.44 3.83 -7.83
C TYR A 35 13.48 4.31 -6.38
N ILE A 36 12.77 5.38 -6.09
CA ILE A 36 12.57 5.92 -4.74
C ILE A 36 11.12 5.68 -4.31
N GLY A 37 10.93 5.27 -3.06
CA GLY A 37 9.61 5.19 -2.47
C GLY A 37 9.64 5.29 -0.95
N GLN A 38 8.47 5.30 -0.34
CA GLN A 38 8.31 5.23 1.11
C GLN A 38 7.47 4.03 1.56
N ALA A 39 7.66 3.62 2.82
CA ALA A 39 6.86 2.57 3.46
C ALA A 39 7.01 2.62 4.99
N GLN A 40 6.16 1.90 5.71
CA GLN A 40 6.39 1.59 7.13
C GLN A 40 7.35 0.40 7.35
N CYS A 41 7.52 -0.44 6.32
CA CYS A 41 8.40 -1.61 6.31
C CYS A 41 8.84 -1.94 4.89
N ILE A 42 10.14 -1.84 4.61
CA ILE A 42 10.71 -2.06 3.27
C ILE A 42 10.54 -3.49 2.81
N VAL A 43 10.66 -4.47 3.71
CA VAL A 43 10.54 -5.90 3.38
C VAL A 43 9.14 -6.21 2.88
N ASN A 44 8.12 -5.71 3.57
CA ASN A 44 6.73 -5.92 3.18
C ASN A 44 6.42 -5.20 1.86
N ARG A 45 6.93 -3.97 1.70
CA ARG A 45 6.74 -3.17 0.48
C ARG A 45 7.46 -3.78 -0.72
N TRP A 46 8.64 -4.34 -0.53
CA TRP A 46 9.38 -5.07 -1.57
C TRP A 46 8.62 -6.30 -2.05
N ALA A 47 8.09 -7.10 -1.13
CA ALA A 47 7.25 -8.26 -1.47
C ALA A 47 5.98 -7.84 -2.23
N GLU A 48 5.36 -6.73 -1.83
CA GLU A 48 4.22 -6.15 -2.55
C GLU A 48 4.61 -5.69 -3.95
N HIS A 49 5.77 -5.04 -4.10
CA HIS A 49 6.26 -4.60 -5.40
C HIS A 49 6.41 -5.75 -6.39
N HIS A 50 7.00 -6.87 -5.95
CA HIS A 50 7.10 -8.09 -6.73
C HIS A 50 5.75 -8.72 -7.05
N HIS A 51 4.82 -8.75 -6.10
CA HIS A 51 3.49 -9.28 -6.34
C HIS A 51 2.75 -8.49 -7.42
N VAL A 52 2.76 -7.15 -7.31
CA VAL A 52 2.17 -6.24 -8.30
C VAL A 52 2.83 -6.40 -9.67
N ALA A 53 4.17 -6.49 -9.71
CA ALA A 53 4.90 -6.65 -10.95
C ALA A 53 4.51 -7.95 -11.69
N ASN A 54 4.21 -9.02 -10.96
CA ASN A 54 3.87 -10.32 -11.54
C ASN A 54 2.36 -10.56 -11.71
N SER A 55 1.50 -9.64 -11.26
CA SER A 55 0.04 -9.77 -11.40
C SER A 55 -0.42 -9.21 -12.76
N PRO A 56 -0.86 -10.07 -13.72
CA PRO A 56 -1.14 -9.64 -15.10
C PRO A 56 -2.22 -8.58 -15.23
N SER A 57 -3.18 -8.57 -14.30
CA SER A 57 -4.33 -7.66 -14.30
C SER A 57 -4.18 -6.45 -13.38
N HIS A 58 -3.05 -6.28 -12.70
CA HIS A 58 -2.88 -5.15 -11.79
C HIS A 58 -2.69 -3.84 -12.60
N PRO A 59 -3.40 -2.75 -12.28
CA PRO A 59 -3.32 -1.49 -13.05
C PRO A 59 -1.91 -0.91 -13.07
N GLU A 60 -1.16 -1.09 -11.99
CA GLU A 60 0.21 -0.60 -11.86
C GLU A 60 1.27 -1.50 -12.51
N ARG A 61 0.90 -2.67 -13.05
CA ARG A 61 1.85 -3.65 -13.60
C ARG A 61 2.82 -3.05 -14.63
N ASN A 62 2.34 -2.09 -15.41
CA ASN A 62 3.09 -1.48 -16.50
C ASN A 62 3.85 -0.21 -16.11
N GLN A 63 3.88 0.17 -14.82
CA GLN A 63 4.74 1.25 -14.35
C GLN A 63 6.22 0.89 -14.59
N LYS A 64 7.05 1.90 -14.90
CA LYS A 64 8.49 1.74 -15.24
C LYS A 64 9.23 0.83 -14.25
N PHE A 65 9.09 1.11 -12.95
CA PHE A 65 9.72 0.30 -11.91
C PHE A 65 9.25 -1.17 -11.92
N LYS A 66 7.96 -1.44 -12.13
CA LYS A 66 7.42 -2.81 -12.19
C LYS A 66 7.88 -3.57 -13.42
N VAL A 67 8.06 -2.87 -14.54
CA VAL A 67 8.68 -3.43 -15.75
C VAL A 67 10.12 -3.81 -15.44
N ALA A 68 10.90 -2.90 -14.86
CA ALA A 68 12.28 -3.16 -14.46
C ALA A 68 12.40 -4.34 -13.48
N LEU A 69 11.49 -4.46 -12.51
CA LEU A 69 11.47 -5.59 -11.56
C LEU A 69 11.30 -6.96 -12.22
N ARG A 70 10.70 -7.03 -13.42
CA ARG A 70 10.54 -8.29 -14.16
C ARG A 70 11.75 -8.61 -15.02
N THR A 71 12.51 -7.60 -15.45
CA THR A 71 13.66 -7.77 -16.35
C THR A 71 14.97 -7.88 -15.60
N GLU A 72 15.13 -7.16 -14.50
CA GLU A 72 16.34 -7.10 -13.69
C GLU A 72 16.30 -8.08 -12.52
N LYS A 73 17.35 -8.90 -12.38
CA LYS A 73 17.43 -9.93 -11.34
C LYS A 73 18.06 -9.44 -10.03
N HIS A 74 18.86 -8.38 -10.09
CA HIS A 74 19.66 -7.93 -8.95
C HIS A 74 19.32 -6.49 -8.58
N TRP A 75 19.02 -6.30 -7.31
CA TRP A 75 18.63 -5.02 -6.74
C TRP A 75 19.40 -4.78 -5.46
N LYS A 76 19.96 -3.59 -5.33
CA LYS A 76 20.47 -3.07 -4.06
C LYS A 76 19.38 -2.24 -3.40
N HIS A 77 19.20 -2.46 -2.10
CA HIS A 77 18.17 -1.77 -1.31
C HIS A 77 18.84 -0.81 -0.35
N TYR A 78 18.37 0.43 -0.32
CA TYR A 78 18.89 1.47 0.55
C TYR A 78 17.78 2.04 1.41
N ILE A 79 18.13 2.46 2.62
CA ILE A 79 17.28 3.33 3.44
C ILE A 79 18.01 4.66 3.56
N ILE A 80 17.37 5.70 3.03
CA ILE A 80 17.99 7.00 2.73
C ILE A 80 17.47 8.12 3.62
N ALA A 81 16.27 7.96 4.18
CA ALA A 81 15.71 8.83 5.22
C ALA A 81 14.66 8.07 6.04
N ILE A 82 14.28 8.65 7.18
CA ILE A 82 13.18 8.21 8.04
C ILE A 82 12.30 9.42 8.35
N ALA A 83 11.04 9.16 8.70
CA ALA A 83 10.08 10.18 9.08
C ALA A 83 9.16 9.67 10.21
N GLU A 84 8.69 10.58 11.06
CA GLU A 84 7.79 10.24 12.16
C GLU A 84 6.33 10.25 11.69
N THR A 85 5.99 11.13 10.76
CA THR A 85 4.63 11.32 10.22
C THR A 85 4.55 11.04 8.72
N GLN A 86 3.33 10.78 8.23
CA GLN A 86 3.08 10.61 6.79
C GLN A 86 3.42 11.87 5.99
N THR A 87 3.12 13.06 6.54
CA THR A 87 3.43 14.34 5.88
C THR A 87 4.93 14.54 5.71
N GLU A 88 5.73 14.27 6.75
CA GLU A 88 7.19 14.29 6.65
C GLU A 88 7.69 13.27 5.63
N ALA A 89 7.12 12.07 5.62
CA ALA A 89 7.48 11.03 4.67
C ALA A 89 7.19 11.44 3.21
N ASP A 90 6.06 12.11 2.95
CA ASP A 90 5.70 12.63 1.63
C ASP A 90 6.67 13.72 1.16
N ILE A 91 7.11 14.62 2.06
CA ILE A 91 8.11 15.66 1.77
C ILE A 91 9.49 15.04 1.54
N ALA A 92 9.89 14.08 2.39
CA ALA A 92 11.17 13.40 2.28
C ALA A 92 11.26 12.55 1.00
N GLU A 93 10.19 11.87 0.61
CA GLU A 93 10.09 11.13 -0.66
C GLU A 93 10.22 12.08 -1.85
N ALA A 94 9.47 13.19 -1.88
CA ALA A 94 9.55 14.18 -2.95
C ALA A 94 10.95 14.80 -3.05
N SER A 95 11.56 15.12 -1.90
CA SER A 95 12.93 15.68 -1.85
C SER A 95 13.99 14.67 -2.28
N ALA A 96 13.82 13.38 -1.94
CA ALA A 96 14.68 12.31 -2.41
C ALA A 96 14.55 12.11 -3.93
N ILE A 97 13.35 12.11 -4.48
CA ILE A 97 13.13 12.02 -5.94
C ILE A 97 13.83 13.19 -6.65
N ASN A 98 13.72 14.39 -6.11
CA ASN A 98 14.41 15.56 -6.65
C ASN A 98 15.95 15.44 -6.58
N PHE A 99 16.49 14.96 -5.45
CA PHE A 99 17.92 14.81 -5.24
C PHE A 99 18.54 13.71 -6.12
N TYR A 100 17.95 12.51 -6.15
CA TYR A 100 18.52 11.36 -6.88
C TYR A 100 18.12 11.32 -8.36
N ASN A 101 17.14 12.12 -8.78
CA ASN A 101 16.58 12.14 -10.13
C ASN A 101 16.34 10.73 -10.73
N PRO A 102 15.55 9.87 -10.05
CA PRO A 102 15.41 8.45 -10.39
C PRO A 102 14.72 8.21 -11.73
N SER A 103 15.28 7.34 -12.56
CA SER A 103 14.74 6.99 -13.89
C SER A 103 13.43 6.18 -13.84
N LEU A 104 13.19 5.45 -12.75
CA LEU A 104 12.07 4.49 -12.61
C LEU A 104 10.84 5.06 -11.92
N ASN A 105 10.94 6.24 -11.29
CA ASN A 105 9.77 6.94 -10.76
C ASN A 105 8.97 7.55 -11.92
N MET A 106 7.64 7.46 -11.83
CA MET A 106 6.73 8.09 -12.80
C MET A 106 6.16 9.43 -12.32
N HIS A 107 6.34 9.75 -11.04
CA HIS A 107 5.82 10.95 -10.40
C HIS A 107 6.91 11.59 -9.54
N VAL A 108 6.80 12.90 -9.33
CA VAL A 108 7.75 13.72 -8.55
C VAL A 108 7.58 13.57 -7.03
N GLY A 109 6.73 12.64 -6.57
CA GLY A 109 6.33 12.48 -5.17
C GLY A 109 4.91 13.01 -4.91
N ARG A 110 4.44 12.84 -3.66
CA ARG A 110 3.09 13.26 -3.22
C ARG A 110 3.03 14.69 -2.69
N SER A 111 4.18 15.25 -2.31
CA SER A 111 4.29 16.62 -1.81
C SER A 111 4.70 17.58 -2.94
N SER A 112 4.15 18.80 -2.92
CA SER A 112 4.65 19.91 -3.73
C SER A 112 5.96 20.51 -3.17
N ILE A 113 6.30 20.19 -1.92
CA ILE A 113 7.54 20.59 -1.27
C ILE A 113 8.59 19.49 -1.50
N SER A 114 9.64 19.80 -2.26
CA SER A 114 10.66 18.84 -2.70
C SER A 114 12.11 19.35 -2.60
N ASN A 115 12.32 20.52 -2.00
CA ASN A 115 13.65 21.15 -1.85
C ASN A 115 14.09 21.25 -0.38
N VAL A 116 13.65 20.31 0.46
CA VAL A 116 14.08 20.25 1.86
C VAL A 116 15.38 19.45 1.94
N ASP A 117 16.36 19.98 2.65
CA ASP A 117 17.64 19.31 2.87
C ASP A 117 17.51 18.22 3.94
N TYR A 118 17.61 16.96 3.51
CA TYR A 118 17.66 15.78 4.38
C TYR A 118 19.09 15.20 4.50
N ASN A 119 20.11 15.91 4.02
CA ASN A 119 21.49 15.44 3.94
C ASN A 119 21.59 14.08 3.23
N PHE A 120 20.88 13.93 2.12
CA PHE A 120 20.90 12.70 1.33
C PHE A 120 22.32 12.36 0.88
N GLN A 121 22.66 11.08 0.95
CA GLN A 121 23.99 10.57 0.61
C GLN A 121 23.93 9.82 -0.73
N PRO A 122 24.95 9.88 -1.59
CA PRO A 122 24.97 9.13 -2.83
C PRO A 122 24.70 7.63 -2.63
N LEU A 123 23.84 7.05 -3.48
CA LEU A 123 23.70 5.59 -3.59
C LEU A 123 25.02 5.07 -4.17
N ASN A 124 25.71 4.16 -3.47
CA ASN A 124 27.12 3.75 -3.63
C ASN A 124 28.12 4.39 -2.64
N GLY A 125 27.68 5.22 -1.69
CA GLY A 125 28.52 5.66 -0.56
C GLY A 125 28.74 4.57 0.50
N ASP A 126 29.57 4.86 1.50
CA ASP A 126 30.01 3.95 2.60
C ASP A 126 28.90 3.59 3.62
N GLY A 127 27.66 3.37 3.16
CA GLY A 127 26.56 2.96 4.02
C GLY A 127 26.80 1.61 4.69
N ARG A 128 26.07 1.36 5.78
CA ARG A 128 26.20 0.12 6.55
C ARG A 128 25.13 -0.87 6.16
N GLU A 129 25.53 -2.07 5.75
CA GLU A 129 24.59 -3.17 5.54
C GLU A 129 23.98 -3.62 6.87
N THR A 130 22.66 -3.79 6.88
CA THR A 130 21.92 -4.41 7.97
C THR A 130 20.83 -5.29 7.40
N LEU A 131 20.53 -6.36 8.11
CA LEU A 131 19.31 -7.14 7.87
C LEU A 131 18.13 -6.42 8.51
N ILE A 132 17.03 -6.26 7.76
CA ILE A 132 15.74 -5.79 8.26
C ILE A 132 14.73 -6.92 8.12
N GLU A 133 13.95 -7.15 9.17
CA GLU A 133 12.89 -8.15 9.18
C GLU A 133 11.54 -7.54 8.77
N GLY A 134 10.72 -8.34 8.10
CA GLY A 134 9.35 -7.95 7.78
C GLY A 134 8.52 -7.80 9.03
N LYS A 135 7.86 -6.64 9.18
CA LYS A 135 6.88 -6.43 10.25
C LYS A 135 5.71 -7.39 10.03
N GLN A 136 5.24 -8.02 11.11
CA GLN A 136 4.05 -8.86 11.04
C GLN A 136 2.87 -8.01 10.55
N VAL A 137 2.39 -8.30 9.36
CA VAL A 137 1.18 -7.65 8.84
C VAL A 137 0.00 -8.26 9.59
N THR A 138 -0.57 -7.52 10.53
CA THR A 138 -1.87 -7.83 11.13
C THR A 138 -2.95 -7.63 10.05
N ARG A 139 -3.04 -8.64 9.18
CA ARG A 139 -3.83 -8.77 7.93
C ARG A 139 -5.31 -8.38 8.00
N TYR A 140 -5.84 -8.05 9.17
CA TYR A 140 -7.24 -7.69 9.41
C TYR A 140 -7.50 -6.18 9.44
N GLN A 141 -6.47 -5.32 9.39
CA GLN A 141 -6.65 -3.86 9.58
C GLN A 141 -6.37 -2.99 8.35
N THR A 142 -5.54 -3.41 7.38
CA THR A 142 -5.24 -2.59 6.19
C THR A 142 -5.76 -3.22 4.91
N GLN A 143 -6.70 -2.51 4.29
CA GLN A 143 -7.76 -2.98 3.40
C GLN A 143 -7.44 -2.92 1.90
N GLU A 144 -6.17 -2.85 1.50
CA GLU A 144 -5.80 -2.52 0.10
C GLU A 144 -5.35 -3.70 -0.76
N ARG A 145 -5.43 -4.94 -0.27
CA ARG A 145 -4.77 -6.09 -0.95
C ARG A 145 -5.65 -6.99 -1.83
N PHE A 146 -6.95 -6.72 -1.97
CA PHE A 146 -7.82 -7.55 -2.80
C PHE A 146 -8.08 -6.90 -4.16
N THR A 147 -7.55 -7.53 -5.22
CA THR A 147 -7.85 -7.15 -6.61
C THR A 147 -9.33 -7.39 -6.93
N ASP A 148 -9.91 -6.68 -7.91
CA ASP A 148 -11.34 -6.82 -8.25
C ASP A 148 -11.75 -8.25 -8.61
N ARG A 149 -10.81 -9.08 -9.10
CA ARG A 149 -11.02 -10.49 -9.41
C ARG A 149 -11.05 -11.41 -8.19
N GLU A 150 -10.47 -10.99 -7.07
CA GLU A 150 -10.42 -11.77 -5.82
C GLU A 150 -11.56 -11.41 -4.86
N ARG A 151 -12.37 -10.40 -5.21
CA ARG A 151 -13.52 -9.98 -4.42
C ARG A 151 -14.67 -10.95 -4.61
N SER A 152 -14.91 -11.75 -3.59
CA SER A 152 -16.12 -12.57 -3.51
C SER A 152 -17.35 -11.66 -3.41
N THR A 153 -18.37 -11.98 -4.18
CA THR A 153 -19.67 -11.31 -4.09
C THR A 153 -20.57 -12.06 -3.12
N ILE A 154 -21.25 -11.31 -2.27
CA ILE A 154 -22.21 -11.85 -1.30
C ILE A 154 -23.60 -11.32 -1.65
N LEU A 155 -24.58 -12.21 -1.58
CA LEU A 155 -25.98 -11.85 -1.74
C LEU A 155 -26.53 -11.32 -0.42
N CYS A 156 -27.05 -10.10 -0.44
CA CYS A 156 -27.60 -9.42 0.72
C CYS A 156 -29.01 -8.93 0.45
N ARG A 157 -29.78 -8.72 1.52
CA ARG A 157 -31.01 -7.95 1.53
C ARG A 157 -30.79 -6.60 2.20
N THR A 158 -31.45 -5.57 1.69
CA THR A 158 -31.51 -4.27 2.34
C THR A 158 -32.50 -4.32 3.50
N ILE A 159 -32.08 -3.85 4.66
CA ILE A 159 -32.90 -3.78 5.87
C ILE A 159 -32.95 -2.35 6.38
N ARG A 160 -34.13 -1.90 6.81
CA ARG A 160 -34.28 -0.65 7.55
C ARG A 160 -34.38 -0.97 9.03
N LYS A 161 -33.41 -0.50 9.81
CA LYS A 161 -33.47 -0.68 11.27
C LYS A 161 -34.38 0.36 11.89
N VAL A 162 -35.19 -0.08 12.85
CA VAL A 162 -35.96 0.81 13.72
C VAL A 162 -35.01 1.84 14.34
N GLY A 163 -35.33 3.13 14.18
CA GLY A 163 -34.52 4.24 14.69
C GLY A 163 -33.27 4.61 13.87
N LYS A 164 -33.06 4.02 12.69
CA LYS A 164 -31.99 4.45 11.76
C LYS A 164 -32.61 5.06 10.49
N SER A 165 -32.09 6.21 10.10
CA SER A 165 -32.49 6.92 8.88
C SER A 165 -31.93 6.31 7.59
N HIS A 166 -30.98 5.37 7.69
CA HIS A 166 -30.29 4.79 6.55
C HIS A 166 -30.48 3.28 6.45
N ILE A 167 -30.42 2.78 5.21
CA ILE A 167 -30.46 1.35 4.90
C ILE A 167 -29.16 0.67 5.35
N SER A 168 -29.29 -0.56 5.85
CA SER A 168 -28.19 -1.48 6.12
C SER A 168 -28.33 -2.72 5.23
N PHE A 169 -27.27 -3.51 5.11
CA PHE A 169 -27.30 -4.76 4.34
C PHE A 169 -27.06 -5.96 5.25
N GLU A 170 -27.84 -7.00 5.04
CA GLU A 170 -27.75 -8.27 5.76
C GLU A 170 -27.63 -9.42 4.75
N CYS A 171 -26.63 -10.28 4.95
CA CYS A 171 -26.32 -11.37 4.03
C CYS A 171 -27.37 -12.47 4.13
N VAL A 172 -27.86 -12.94 2.98
CA VAL A 172 -28.92 -13.96 2.93
C VAL A 172 -28.44 -15.31 3.47
N ASN A 173 -27.16 -15.64 3.26
CA ASN A 173 -26.63 -16.98 3.56
C ASN A 173 -26.24 -17.17 5.03
N ASP A 174 -25.69 -16.15 5.68
CA ASP A 174 -25.15 -16.26 7.04
C ASP A 174 -25.65 -15.18 8.01
N GLY A 175 -26.59 -14.32 7.58
CA GLY A 175 -27.19 -13.28 8.42
C GLY A 175 -26.21 -12.18 8.86
N MET A 176 -24.96 -12.21 8.37
CA MET A 176 -23.97 -11.22 8.75
C MET A 176 -24.26 -9.86 8.13
N ARG A 177 -23.85 -8.80 8.80
CA ARG A 177 -24.04 -7.43 8.30
C ARG A 177 -22.91 -7.03 7.38
N VAL A 178 -23.18 -6.07 6.51
CA VAL A 178 -22.12 -5.47 5.66
C VAL A 178 -21.90 -4.02 6.08
N ASN A 179 -20.65 -3.70 6.41
CA ASN A 179 -20.24 -2.32 6.67
C ASN A 179 -19.93 -1.63 5.34
N VAL A 180 -20.76 -0.66 4.98
CA VAL A 180 -20.69 0.12 3.73
C VAL A 180 -20.63 1.61 4.06
N SER A 181 -19.90 2.41 3.29
CA SER A 181 -19.94 3.87 3.42
C SER A 181 -21.34 4.45 3.17
N TYR A 182 -21.63 5.63 3.70
CA TYR A 182 -22.97 6.23 3.60
C TYR A 182 -23.38 6.51 2.14
N SER A 183 -22.47 7.05 1.33
CA SER A 183 -22.72 7.40 -0.08
C SER A 183 -23.17 6.20 -0.92
N LYS A 184 -22.64 5.01 -0.66
CA LYS A 184 -22.98 3.78 -1.38
C LYS A 184 -24.29 3.13 -0.93
N ARG A 185 -24.89 3.58 0.17
CA ARG A 185 -26.21 3.10 0.66
C ARG A 185 -27.37 3.88 0.05
N VAL A 186 -27.10 5.05 -0.52
CA VAL A 186 -28.12 5.93 -1.08
C VAL A 186 -28.73 5.30 -2.33
N GLY A 187 -30.06 5.39 -2.48
CA GLY A 187 -30.78 4.88 -3.66
C GLY A 187 -31.31 3.45 -3.55
N PHE A 188 -31.09 2.78 -2.42
CA PHE A 188 -31.66 1.45 -2.15
C PHE A 188 -32.91 1.54 -1.25
N GLY A 189 -33.94 0.78 -1.60
CA GLY A 189 -35.19 0.61 -0.83
C GLY A 189 -35.08 -0.54 0.17
N GLU A 190 -36.00 -0.63 1.13
CA GLU A 190 -36.07 -1.76 2.06
C GLU A 190 -36.58 -3.04 1.35
N GLY A 191 -35.97 -4.19 1.64
CA GLY A 191 -36.34 -5.49 1.08
C GLY A 191 -35.72 -5.83 -0.28
N GLU A 192 -35.01 -4.89 -0.92
CA GLU A 192 -34.26 -5.11 -2.16
C GLU A 192 -33.14 -6.14 -1.97
N ARG A 193 -32.94 -6.99 -2.98
CA ARG A 193 -31.81 -7.91 -3.05
C ARG A 193 -30.66 -7.25 -3.81
N VAL A 194 -29.46 -7.36 -3.24
CA VAL A 194 -28.25 -6.78 -3.83
C VAL A 194 -27.10 -7.77 -3.77
N THR A 195 -26.20 -7.69 -4.74
CA THR A 195 -24.87 -8.29 -4.64
C THR A 195 -23.88 -7.23 -4.21
N ILE A 196 -23.07 -7.57 -3.20
CA ILE A 196 -22.04 -6.68 -2.67
C ILE A 196 -20.69 -7.38 -2.80
N SER A 197 -19.74 -6.73 -3.43
CA SER A 197 -18.34 -7.18 -3.40
C SER A 197 -17.70 -6.78 -2.07
N HIS A 198 -17.17 -7.75 -1.32
CA HIS A 198 -16.55 -7.48 -0.01
C HIS A 198 -15.04 -7.69 -0.06
N ALA A 199 -14.33 -6.97 0.81
CA ALA A 199 -12.88 -7.13 0.97
C ALA A 199 -12.55 -8.22 1.99
N ALA A 200 -13.28 -8.29 3.11
CA ALA A 200 -12.99 -9.26 4.16
C ALA A 200 -14.25 -9.69 4.92
N LYS A 201 -14.21 -10.90 5.46
CA LYS A 201 -15.18 -11.42 6.42
C LYS A 201 -14.61 -11.26 7.83
N GLY A 202 -15.23 -10.41 8.64
CA GLY A 202 -14.94 -10.27 10.06
C GLY A 202 -15.70 -11.27 10.93
N LYS A 203 -15.62 -11.13 12.26
CA LYS A 203 -16.36 -12.01 13.19
C LYS A 203 -17.88 -11.79 13.15
N SER A 204 -18.34 -10.57 12.87
CA SER A 204 -19.76 -10.19 12.93
C SER A 204 -20.25 -9.39 11.73
N PHE A 205 -19.35 -8.97 10.84
CA PHE A 205 -19.69 -8.24 9.63
C PHE A 205 -18.69 -8.48 8.49
N TYR A 206 -19.15 -8.30 7.26
CA TYR A 206 -18.32 -8.13 6.08
C TYR A 206 -17.89 -6.67 5.94
N THR A 207 -16.65 -6.45 5.54
CA THR A 207 -16.10 -5.11 5.32
C THR A 207 -15.98 -4.84 3.82
N THR A 208 -16.43 -3.65 3.42
CA THR A 208 -16.31 -3.15 2.04
C THR A 208 -15.26 -2.03 1.95
N THR A 209 -14.87 -1.69 0.73
CA THR A 209 -13.93 -0.59 0.44
C THR A 209 -14.57 0.44 -0.48
N ASP A 210 -13.85 1.53 -0.76
CA ASP A 210 -14.29 2.54 -1.72
C ASP A 210 -14.40 2.01 -3.16
N TYR A 211 -13.84 0.84 -3.45
CA TYR A 211 -13.99 0.15 -4.73
C TYR A 211 -15.09 -0.94 -4.70
N SER A 212 -15.69 -1.25 -3.54
CA SER A 212 -16.74 -2.26 -3.47
C SER A 212 -18.00 -1.82 -4.23
N GLU A 213 -18.39 -2.59 -5.23
CA GLU A 213 -19.63 -2.40 -5.97
C GLU A 213 -20.83 -3.01 -5.24
N ILE A 214 -21.98 -2.32 -5.34
CA ILE A 214 -23.29 -2.80 -4.90
C ILE A 214 -24.21 -2.76 -6.10
N LYS A 215 -24.73 -3.92 -6.51
CA LYS A 215 -25.62 -4.06 -7.68
C LYS A 215 -26.95 -4.63 -7.24
N LYS A 216 -28.05 -4.07 -7.74
CA LYS A 216 -29.38 -4.67 -7.59
C LYS A 216 -29.42 -6.00 -8.35
N VAL A 217 -30.10 -6.98 -7.77
CA VAL A 217 -30.38 -8.28 -8.38
C VAL A 217 -31.78 -8.25 -8.99
#